data_AF-A0A6A6RKV2-F1
#
_entry.id   AF-A0A6A6RKV2-F1
#
_cell.length_a   1.000
_cell.length_b   1.000
_cell.length_c   1.000
_cell.angle_alpha   90.00
_cell.angle_beta   90.00
_cell.angle_gamma   90.00
#
_symmetry.space_group_name_H-M   'P 1'
#
loop_
_entity.id
_entity.type
_entity.pdbx_description
1 polymer ?
#
loop_
_entity_poly.entity_id
_entity_poly.type
_entity_poly.pdbx_seq_one_letter_code
_entity_poly.pdbx_strand_id
1 'polypeptide(L)'
;MSSNTTSGVPPAPVLKFPFKYPSAKAPPAALSDTPLTPAASTPTDVAMTIDDEKFVLGVENVLKLSREDRARLFVGPEVTVQCEYQDLCTVPLRLLLAVSKPARDRYLDPESGRKIERLGMSGTNNAAPLKYLFGWVKETAKKRKCFALPSIGMAKDLKVIMVAQHHGMDNYVRSLINRHWATLHNDQLTFDILWAIHNADPTHTFSFWTALVRRISNDKLDGTMPDTEDMKDWEMRLPQLAAAVDANYKPRAEKKAAWEARQAAKLAKQAYKST
;
A
#
# COMPACT_ATOMS: atom_id res chain seq x y z
N MET A 1 67.49 -15.30 -1.59
CA MET A 1 67.28 -13.89 -1.20
C MET A 1 65.98 -13.45 -1.86
N SER A 2 64.89 -13.44 -1.09
CA SER A 2 63.54 -13.16 -1.62
C SER A 2 63.05 -11.86 -1.00
N SER A 3 63.01 -10.79 -1.80
CA SER A 3 62.51 -9.48 -1.40
C SER A 3 61.00 -9.40 -1.64
N ASN A 4 60.23 -9.40 -0.55
CA ASN A 4 58.81 -9.07 -0.55
C ASN A 4 58.66 -7.54 -0.64
N THR A 5 58.13 -7.04 -1.75
CA THR A 5 57.67 -5.65 -1.89
C THR A 5 56.14 -5.61 -1.72
N THR A 6 55.67 -5.46 -0.49
CA THR A 6 54.28 -5.10 -0.22
C THR A 6 54.06 -3.63 -0.56
N SER A 7 53.42 -3.42 -1.71
CA SER A 7 52.84 -2.16 -2.19
C SER A 7 51.96 -1.53 -1.10
N GLY A 8 52.33 -0.32 -0.68
CA GLY A 8 51.64 0.45 0.36
C GLY A 8 50.36 1.08 -0.17
N VAL A 9 49.22 0.62 0.34
CA VAL A 9 47.95 1.34 0.21
C VAL A 9 47.98 2.53 1.18
N PRO A 10 47.83 3.78 0.70
CA PRO A 10 47.80 4.92 1.59
C PRO A 10 46.56 4.87 2.51
N PRO A 11 46.68 5.24 3.79
CA PRO A 11 45.57 5.22 4.73
C PRO A 11 44.45 6.18 4.30
N ALA A 12 43.21 5.73 4.45
CA ALA A 12 42.03 6.50 4.07
C ALA A 12 41.96 7.85 4.84
N PRO A 13 41.57 8.95 4.18
CA PRO A 13 41.49 10.26 4.81
C PRO A 13 40.39 10.31 5.87
N VAL A 14 40.76 10.72 7.08
CA VAL A 14 39.82 10.91 8.20
C VAL A 14 39.02 12.20 7.97
N LEU A 15 37.74 12.05 7.62
CA LEU A 15 36.78 13.15 7.52
C LEU A 15 36.48 13.71 8.92
N LYS A 16 37.07 14.87 9.24
CA LYS A 16 36.72 15.65 10.43
C LYS A 16 35.43 16.44 10.15
N PHE A 17 34.31 15.99 10.70
CA PHE A 17 33.06 16.74 10.66
C PHE A 17 33.06 17.84 11.75
N PRO A 18 32.94 19.14 11.39
CA PRO A 18 32.87 20.22 12.37
C PRO A 18 31.43 20.40 12.93
N PHE A 19 30.77 19.32 13.32
CA PHE A 19 29.44 19.39 13.96
C PHE A 19 29.55 19.03 15.44
N LYS A 20 29.58 20.05 16.29
CA LYS A 20 29.26 19.91 17.72
C LYS A 20 27.75 19.67 17.81
N TYR A 21 27.35 18.41 18.00
CA TYR A 21 25.97 18.10 18.37
C TYR A 21 25.66 18.75 19.72
N PRO A 22 24.59 19.55 19.85
CA PRO A 22 24.13 19.99 21.15
C PRO A 22 23.76 18.74 21.96
N SER A 23 24.43 18.56 23.10
CA SER A 23 24.13 17.52 24.08
C SER A 23 22.64 17.56 24.41
N ALA A 24 21.96 16.43 24.23
CA ALA A 24 20.56 16.28 24.56
C ALA A 24 20.38 16.55 26.06
N LYS A 25 19.68 17.64 26.40
CA LYS A 25 19.20 17.87 27.76
C LYS A 25 18.31 16.69 28.14
N ALA A 26 18.58 16.13 29.31
CA ALA A 26 17.77 15.07 29.91
C ALA A 26 16.28 15.46 29.92
N PRO A 27 15.37 14.50 29.68
CA PRO A 27 13.94 14.77 29.75
C PRO A 27 13.55 15.20 31.17
N PRO A 28 12.72 16.25 31.34
CA PRO A 28 12.19 16.60 32.64
C PRO A 28 11.31 15.46 33.18
N ALA A 29 11.43 15.26 34.48
CA ALA A 29 10.78 14.19 35.24
C ALA A 29 9.25 14.22 35.17
N ALA A 30 8.68 13.01 35.20
CA ALA A 30 7.36 12.59 35.68
C ALA A 30 6.22 13.63 35.62
N LEU A 31 5.34 13.45 34.64
CA LEU A 31 3.99 14.02 34.63
C LEU A 31 3.15 13.32 35.70
N SER A 32 2.72 14.13 36.66
CA SER A 32 1.67 13.89 37.64
C SER A 32 0.36 13.42 36.99
N ASP A 33 -0.25 12.39 37.58
CA ASP A 33 -1.61 11.92 37.31
C ASP A 33 -2.64 13.02 37.56
N THR A 34 -3.10 13.66 36.48
CA THR A 34 -4.35 14.42 36.48
C THR A 34 -5.49 13.53 35.99
N PRO A 35 -6.63 13.46 36.68
CA PRO A 35 -7.79 12.74 36.21
C PRO A 35 -8.27 13.33 34.88
N LEU A 36 -8.36 12.48 33.85
CA LEU A 36 -8.98 12.80 32.57
C LEU A 36 -10.47 13.11 32.79
N THR A 37 -10.81 14.39 32.86
CA THR A 37 -12.19 14.86 32.71
C THR A 37 -12.64 14.54 31.28
N PRO A 38 -13.80 13.89 31.07
CA PRO A 38 -14.33 13.68 29.72
C PRO A 38 -14.61 15.04 29.09
N ALA A 39 -13.91 15.34 28.00
CA ALA A 39 -14.14 16.54 27.21
C ALA A 39 -15.59 16.52 26.74
N ALA A 40 -16.38 17.50 27.21
CA ALA A 40 -17.74 17.70 26.77
C ALA A 40 -17.74 17.95 25.25
N SER A 41 -18.31 17.00 24.51
CA SER A 41 -18.59 17.12 23.08
C SER A 41 -19.62 18.23 22.91
N THR A 42 -19.17 19.45 22.56
CA THR A 42 -20.10 20.47 22.05
C THR A 42 -20.68 19.96 20.73
N PRO A 43 -22.01 19.74 20.62
CA PRO A 43 -22.65 19.40 19.37
C PRO A 43 -22.79 20.70 18.59
N THR A 44 -21.72 21.15 17.95
CA THR A 44 -21.83 22.24 16.97
C THR A 44 -22.33 21.60 15.68
N ASP A 45 -23.66 21.47 15.60
CA ASP A 45 -24.38 21.01 14.40
C ASP A 45 -24.32 22.14 13.34
N VAL A 46 -23.11 22.39 12.83
CA VAL A 46 -22.89 23.33 11.73
C VAL A 46 -23.26 22.58 10.45
N ALA A 47 -24.51 22.75 10.03
CA ALA A 47 -24.96 22.31 8.72
C ALA A 47 -24.01 22.86 7.63
N MET A 48 -23.62 21.99 6.70
CA MET A 48 -22.71 22.36 5.61
C MET A 48 -23.40 23.35 4.67
N THR A 49 -22.76 24.49 4.40
CA THR A 49 -23.29 25.45 3.41
C THR A 49 -23.15 24.89 1.98
N ILE A 50 -23.94 25.40 1.03
CA ILE A 50 -23.86 25.00 -0.39
C ILE A 50 -22.45 25.25 -0.96
N ASP A 51 -21.81 26.34 -0.57
CA ASP A 51 -20.47 26.68 -1.05
C ASP A 51 -19.40 25.77 -0.46
N ASP A 52 -19.54 25.38 0.81
CA ASP A 52 -18.68 24.36 1.42
C ASP A 52 -18.87 22.99 0.74
N GLU A 53 -20.10 22.63 0.39
CA GLU A 53 -20.40 21.40 -0.34
C GLU A 53 -19.73 21.38 -1.72
N LYS A 54 -19.89 22.44 -2.51
CA LYS A 54 -19.22 22.56 -3.81
C LYS A 54 -17.70 22.49 -3.70
N PHE A 55 -17.13 23.17 -2.69
CA PHE A 55 -15.69 23.12 -2.43
C PHE A 55 -15.22 21.70 -2.12
N VAL A 56 -15.88 21.01 -1.18
CA VAL A 56 -15.53 19.65 -0.75
C VAL A 56 -15.63 18.66 -1.91
N LEU A 57 -16.70 18.76 -2.71
CA LEU A 57 -16.91 17.88 -3.87
C LEU A 57 -15.89 18.14 -4.99
N GLY A 58 -15.40 19.37 -5.11
CA GLY A 58 -14.33 19.74 -6.04
C GLY A 58 -12.91 19.36 -5.58
N VAL A 59 -12.74 18.84 -4.36
CA VAL A 59 -11.42 18.41 -3.88
C VAL A 59 -11.07 17.04 -4.47
N GLU A 60 -10.10 17.01 -5.36
CA GLU A 60 -9.54 15.76 -5.91
C GLU A 60 -8.47 15.14 -5.01
N ASN A 61 -7.66 15.97 -4.35
CA ASN A 61 -6.52 15.51 -3.55
C ASN A 61 -6.11 16.54 -2.48
N VAL A 62 -6.22 16.13 -1.21
CA VAL A 62 -5.88 16.98 -0.05
C VAL A 62 -4.40 17.38 -0.01
N LEU A 63 -3.52 16.59 -0.63
CA LEU A 63 -2.07 16.88 -0.70
C LEU A 63 -1.76 18.12 -1.56
N LYS A 64 -2.66 18.46 -2.51
CA LYS A 64 -2.48 19.60 -3.41
C LYS A 64 -3.01 20.91 -2.82
N LEU A 65 -3.95 20.85 -1.87
CA LEU A 65 -4.61 22.03 -1.27
C LEU A 65 -3.66 22.98 -0.54
N SER A 66 -4.02 24.26 -0.44
CA SER A 66 -3.30 25.25 0.37
C SER A 66 -3.38 24.92 1.87
N ARG A 67 -2.64 25.65 2.72
CA ARG A 67 -2.74 25.45 4.18
C ARG A 67 -4.12 25.87 4.71
N GLU A 68 -4.66 26.97 4.19
CA GLU A 68 -5.96 27.52 4.59
C GLU A 68 -7.10 26.57 4.17
N ASP A 69 -7.06 26.07 2.95
CA ASP A 69 -8.03 25.10 2.43
C ASP A 69 -8.03 23.80 3.25
N ARG A 70 -6.84 23.32 3.64
CA ARG A 70 -6.75 22.15 4.52
C ARG A 70 -7.36 22.41 5.89
N ALA A 71 -7.20 23.60 6.45
CA ALA A 71 -7.82 23.96 7.73
C ALA A 71 -9.35 23.95 7.64
N ARG A 72 -9.93 24.39 6.51
CA ARG A 72 -11.37 24.35 6.26
C ARG A 72 -11.96 22.92 6.25
N LEU A 73 -11.16 21.90 5.92
CA LEU A 73 -11.59 20.50 5.95
C LEU A 73 -11.79 19.95 7.38
N PHE A 74 -11.28 20.63 8.41
CA PHE A 74 -11.45 20.22 9.81
C PHE A 74 -12.65 20.86 10.52
N VAL A 75 -13.43 21.67 9.80
CA VAL A 75 -14.62 22.32 10.35
C VAL A 75 -15.84 21.44 10.13
N GLY A 76 -16.72 21.36 11.14
CA GLY A 76 -18.01 20.68 11.07
C GLY A 76 -18.05 19.34 11.83
N PRO A 77 -19.06 18.49 11.55
CA PRO A 77 -19.27 17.26 12.29
C PRO A 77 -18.15 16.25 12.05
N GLU A 78 -17.93 15.37 13.02
CA GLU A 78 -17.01 14.24 12.92
C GLU A 78 -17.76 12.95 12.62
N VAL A 79 -17.13 12.08 11.83
CA VAL A 79 -17.60 10.75 11.48
C VAL A 79 -16.74 9.73 12.21
N THR A 80 -17.37 8.71 12.79
CA THR A 80 -16.66 7.62 13.45
C THR A 80 -16.22 6.59 12.41
N VAL A 81 -14.91 6.30 12.40
CA VAL A 81 -14.34 5.21 11.62
C VAL A 81 -14.40 3.94 12.46
N GLN A 82 -15.15 2.96 11.99
CA GLN A 82 -15.35 1.69 12.68
C GLN A 82 -14.76 0.52 11.87
N CYS A 83 -14.31 -0.52 12.56
CA CYS A 83 -14.01 -1.81 11.94
C CYS A 83 -14.76 -2.89 12.72
N GLU A 84 -15.64 -3.60 12.01
CA GLU A 84 -16.66 -4.48 12.61
C GLU A 84 -17.46 -3.75 13.71
N TYR A 85 -17.22 -4.09 14.98
CA TYR A 85 -17.92 -3.55 16.15
C TYR A 85 -17.05 -2.60 16.99
N GLN A 86 -15.85 -2.25 16.50
CA GLN A 86 -14.91 -1.40 17.22
C GLN A 86 -14.79 -0.02 16.58
N ASP A 87 -15.01 1.02 17.38
CA ASP A 87 -14.72 2.40 17.01
C ASP A 87 -13.21 2.65 17.10
N LEU A 88 -12.60 3.07 15.99
CA LEU A 88 -11.14 3.20 15.89
C LEU A 88 -10.66 4.64 16.09
N CYS A 89 -11.31 5.58 15.42
CA CYS A 89 -10.97 7.01 15.44
C CYS A 89 -12.09 7.86 14.84
N THR A 90 -12.06 9.17 15.09
CA THR A 90 -12.96 10.14 14.45
C THR A 90 -12.25 10.98 13.38
N VAL A 91 -12.96 11.24 12.28
CA VAL A 91 -12.48 12.02 11.13
C VAL A 91 -13.50 13.11 10.80
N PRO A 92 -13.09 14.36 10.59
CA PRO A 92 -14.01 15.42 10.16
C PRO A 92 -14.72 15.04 8.85
N LEU A 93 -16.04 15.26 8.78
CA LEU A 93 -16.87 14.88 7.63
C LEU A 93 -16.34 15.47 6.33
N ARG A 94 -15.99 16.77 6.33
CA ARG A 94 -15.47 17.44 5.12
C ARG A 94 -14.17 16.80 4.63
N LEU A 95 -13.25 16.48 5.54
CA LEU A 95 -12.04 15.75 5.20
C LEU A 95 -12.39 14.36 4.65
N LEU A 96 -13.34 13.67 5.26
CA LEU A 96 -13.76 12.34 4.83
C LEU A 96 -14.30 12.34 3.39
N LEU A 97 -15.21 13.27 3.08
CA LEU A 97 -15.80 13.43 1.75
C LEU A 97 -14.76 13.82 0.69
N ALA A 98 -13.74 14.58 1.07
CA ALA A 98 -12.64 14.96 0.19
C ALA A 98 -11.68 13.81 -0.15
N VAL A 99 -11.56 12.80 0.73
CA VAL A 99 -10.58 11.73 0.57
C VAL A 99 -11.18 10.40 0.15
N SER A 100 -12.42 10.09 0.58
CA SER A 100 -13.07 8.80 0.39
C SER A 100 -14.19 8.91 -0.63
N LYS A 101 -14.01 8.26 -1.78
CA LYS A 101 -15.04 8.22 -2.84
C LYS A 101 -16.34 7.56 -2.34
N PRO A 102 -16.33 6.38 -1.69
CA PRO A 102 -17.55 5.77 -1.18
C PRO A 102 -18.26 6.62 -0.12
N ALA A 103 -17.52 7.36 0.72
CA ALA A 103 -18.14 8.28 1.66
C ALA A 103 -18.84 9.43 0.94
N ARG A 104 -18.20 10.01 -0.08
CA ARG A 104 -18.82 11.03 -0.92
C ARG A 104 -20.06 10.52 -1.63
N ASP A 105 -19.99 9.35 -2.25
CA ASP A 105 -21.11 8.74 -2.97
C ASP A 105 -22.29 8.49 -2.01
N ARG A 106 -22.03 7.96 -0.81
CA ARG A 106 -23.04 7.77 0.24
C ARG A 106 -23.64 9.07 0.74
N TYR A 107 -22.86 10.15 0.86
CA TYR A 107 -23.35 11.44 1.31
C TYR A 107 -24.27 12.11 0.28
N LEU A 108 -23.96 11.91 -1.01
CA LEU A 108 -24.71 12.47 -2.13
C LEU A 108 -26.00 11.68 -2.42
N ASP A 109 -26.10 10.45 -1.94
CA ASP A 109 -27.31 9.64 -2.06
C ASP A 109 -28.51 10.35 -1.38
N PRO A 110 -29.57 10.70 -2.13
CA PRO A 110 -30.76 11.35 -1.57
C PRO A 110 -31.40 10.57 -0.42
N GLU A 111 -31.32 9.23 -0.44
CA GLU A 111 -31.90 8.37 0.59
C GLU A 111 -31.15 8.44 1.92
N SER A 112 -29.87 8.83 1.90
CA SER A 112 -29.04 8.96 3.11
C SER A 112 -29.40 10.17 3.97
N GLY A 113 -30.24 11.08 3.46
CA GLY A 113 -30.52 12.38 4.09
C GLY A 113 -29.26 13.24 4.27
N ARG A 114 -28.20 12.99 3.48
CA ARG A 114 -26.88 13.64 3.59
C ARG A 114 -26.24 13.47 4.96
N LYS A 115 -26.40 12.29 5.58
CA LYS A 115 -25.80 11.98 6.88
C LYS A 115 -24.90 10.76 6.81
N ILE A 116 -23.71 10.89 7.41
CA ILE A 116 -22.77 9.79 7.61
C ILE A 116 -22.31 9.83 9.05
N GLU A 117 -22.86 8.96 9.89
CA GLU A 117 -22.42 8.84 11.28
C GLU A 117 -21.21 7.92 11.40
N ARG A 118 -21.19 6.87 10.57
CA ARG A 118 -20.18 5.82 10.61
C ARG A 118 -19.73 5.40 9.22
N LEU A 119 -18.42 5.28 9.06
CA LEU A 119 -17.79 4.65 7.92
C LEU A 119 -16.91 3.50 8.43
N GLY A 120 -16.96 2.37 7.76
CA GLY A 120 -16.13 1.25 8.18
C GLY A 120 -15.99 0.19 7.13
N MET A 121 -15.29 -0.86 7.53
CA MET A 121 -15.09 -2.07 6.75
C MET A 121 -15.14 -3.27 7.69
N SER A 122 -15.66 -4.39 7.21
CA SER A 122 -15.64 -5.66 7.94
C SER A 122 -14.24 -6.29 7.96
N GLY A 123 -14.01 -7.22 8.88
CA GLY A 123 -12.75 -7.96 9.01
C GLY A 123 -11.82 -7.40 10.08
N THR A 124 -11.71 -8.11 11.20
CA THR A 124 -10.83 -7.81 12.35
C THR A 124 -9.40 -7.41 11.96
N ASN A 125 -8.85 -8.01 10.91
CA ASN A 125 -7.50 -7.76 10.42
C ASN A 125 -7.29 -6.37 9.80
N ASN A 126 -8.35 -5.60 9.60
CA ASN A 126 -8.32 -4.30 8.94
C ASN A 126 -8.27 -3.10 9.90
N ALA A 127 -8.47 -3.31 11.21
CA ALA A 127 -8.52 -2.23 12.18
C ALA A 127 -7.23 -1.40 12.23
N ALA A 128 -6.06 -2.05 12.31
CA ALA A 128 -4.77 -1.35 12.37
C ALA A 128 -4.46 -0.58 11.06
N PRO A 129 -4.58 -1.20 9.87
CA PRO A 129 -4.44 -0.51 8.59
C PRO A 129 -5.39 0.70 8.42
N LEU A 130 -6.66 0.55 8.82
CA LEU A 130 -7.67 1.60 8.74
C LEU A 130 -7.32 2.79 9.64
N LYS A 131 -6.96 2.50 10.89
CA LYS A 131 -6.49 3.52 11.85
C LYS A 131 -5.23 4.24 11.36
N TYR A 132 -4.29 3.49 10.76
CA TYR A 132 -3.06 4.07 10.20
C TYR A 132 -3.35 5.00 9.02
N LEU A 133 -4.17 4.57 8.06
CA LEU A 133 -4.50 5.35 6.87
C LEU A 133 -5.21 6.67 7.23
N PHE A 134 -6.31 6.58 8.00
CA PHE A 134 -7.08 7.78 8.39
C PHE A 134 -6.30 8.68 9.36
N GLY A 135 -5.52 8.08 10.26
CA GLY A 135 -4.61 8.82 11.14
C GLY A 135 -3.58 9.61 10.36
N TRP A 136 -2.91 8.98 9.38
CA TRP A 136 -1.93 9.66 8.54
C TRP A 136 -2.55 10.77 7.69
N VAL A 137 -3.73 10.56 7.11
CA VAL A 137 -4.43 11.61 6.34
C VAL A 137 -4.79 12.80 7.23
N LYS A 138 -5.31 12.55 8.44
CA LYS A 138 -5.64 13.59 9.43
C LYS A 138 -4.38 14.39 9.82
N GLU A 139 -3.29 13.70 10.13
CA GLU A 139 -2.02 14.31 10.50
C GLU A 139 -1.40 15.13 9.35
N THR A 140 -1.43 14.60 8.13
CA THR A 140 -0.90 15.25 6.93
C THR A 140 -1.72 16.47 6.53
N ALA A 141 -3.05 16.40 6.68
CA ALA A 141 -3.91 17.53 6.43
C ALA A 141 -3.69 18.64 7.49
N LYS A 142 -3.49 18.28 8.76
CA LYS A 142 -3.35 19.23 9.89
C LYS A 142 -1.97 19.87 10.02
N LYS A 143 -0.89 19.08 10.04
CA LYS A 143 0.44 19.54 10.47
C LYS A 143 1.33 19.97 9.31
N ARG A 144 1.56 19.10 8.34
CA ARG A 144 2.51 19.35 7.24
C ARG A 144 2.16 18.50 6.02
N LYS A 145 2.33 19.06 4.83
CA LYS A 145 2.21 18.31 3.57
C LYS A 145 3.25 17.19 3.57
N CYS A 146 2.78 15.96 3.65
CA CYS A 146 3.54 14.74 3.46
C CYS A 146 3.07 14.15 2.13
N PHE A 147 3.94 14.15 1.12
CA PHE A 147 3.55 13.78 -0.24
C PHE A 147 3.40 12.27 -0.44
N ALA A 148 3.88 11.46 0.52
CA ALA A 148 3.86 10.02 0.43
C ALA A 148 3.63 9.39 1.81
N LEU A 149 2.77 8.36 1.85
CA LEU A 149 2.59 7.53 3.03
C LEU A 149 3.87 6.73 3.30
N PRO A 150 4.47 6.81 4.51
CA PRO A 150 5.65 6.01 4.83
C PRO A 150 5.36 4.52 4.79
N SER A 151 6.31 3.75 4.24
CA SER A 151 6.26 2.29 4.25
C SER A 151 6.52 1.75 5.66
N ILE A 152 5.69 0.79 6.08
CA ILE A 152 5.76 0.11 7.38
C ILE A 152 6.01 -1.40 7.22
N GLY A 153 6.50 -1.81 6.04
CA GLY A 153 6.79 -3.18 5.66
C GLY A 153 5.71 -3.79 4.77
N MET A 154 6.11 -4.65 3.83
CA MET A 154 5.25 -5.13 2.74
C MET A 154 3.93 -5.72 3.22
N ALA A 155 3.92 -6.65 4.16
CA ALA A 155 2.69 -7.27 4.65
C ALA A 155 1.68 -6.26 5.24
N LYS A 156 2.18 -5.24 5.96
CA LYS A 156 1.32 -4.19 6.52
C LYS A 156 0.88 -3.18 5.45
N ASP A 157 1.80 -2.80 4.56
CA ASP A 157 1.53 -1.89 3.46
C ASP A 157 0.48 -2.45 2.50
N LEU A 158 0.52 -3.75 2.17
CA LEU A 158 -0.48 -4.38 1.31
C LEU A 158 -1.89 -4.29 1.91
N LYS A 159 -2.03 -4.53 3.23
CA LYS A 159 -3.31 -4.34 3.93
C LYS A 159 -3.77 -2.88 3.89
N VAL A 160 -2.85 -1.93 4.06
CA VAL A 160 -3.15 -0.49 3.95
C VAL A 160 -3.59 -0.12 2.53
N ILE A 161 -2.95 -0.69 1.49
CA ILE A 161 -3.34 -0.48 0.09
C ILE A 161 -4.75 -1.02 -0.15
N MET A 162 -5.08 -2.22 0.34
CA MET A 162 -6.42 -2.79 0.20
C MET A 162 -7.49 -1.95 0.88
N VAL A 163 -7.23 -1.52 2.12
CA VAL A 163 -8.14 -0.63 2.85
C VAL A 163 -8.32 0.70 2.10
N ALA A 164 -7.24 1.25 1.56
CA ALA A 164 -7.32 2.46 0.76
C ALA A 164 -8.14 2.25 -0.51
N GLN A 165 -7.96 1.15 -1.24
CA GLN A 165 -8.75 0.80 -2.41
C GLN A 165 -10.23 0.65 -2.09
N HIS A 166 -10.56 -0.03 -0.99
CA HIS A 166 -11.93 -0.16 -0.51
C HIS A 166 -12.60 1.19 -0.25
N HIS A 167 -11.84 2.18 0.23
CA HIS A 167 -12.31 3.54 0.46
C HIS A 167 -12.04 4.52 -0.71
N GLY A 168 -11.59 4.05 -1.88
CA GLY A 168 -11.28 4.90 -3.03
C GLY A 168 -10.19 5.94 -2.76
N MET A 169 -9.22 5.60 -1.92
CA MET A 169 -8.11 6.44 -1.44
C MET A 169 -6.78 6.11 -2.13
N ASP A 170 -6.81 5.55 -3.34
CA ASP A 170 -5.63 5.09 -4.12
C ASP A 170 -4.54 6.15 -4.25
N ASN A 171 -4.94 7.42 -4.42
CA ASN A 171 -4.02 8.54 -4.56
C ASN A 171 -3.08 8.71 -3.37
N TYR A 172 -3.52 8.32 -2.17
CA TYR A 172 -2.76 8.46 -0.93
C TYR A 172 -1.78 7.31 -0.70
N VAL A 173 -2.05 6.13 -1.26
CA VAL A 173 -1.21 4.93 -1.16
C VAL A 173 -0.38 4.65 -2.42
N ARG A 174 -0.45 5.51 -3.44
CA ARG A 174 0.23 5.32 -4.73
C ARG A 174 1.73 5.06 -4.61
N SER A 175 2.40 5.71 -3.67
CA SER A 175 3.83 5.50 -3.41
C SER A 175 4.12 4.07 -2.90
N LEU A 176 3.27 3.52 -2.03
CA LEU A 176 3.36 2.14 -1.57
C LEU A 176 3.06 1.16 -2.69
N ILE A 177 2.03 1.45 -3.51
CA ILE A 177 1.70 0.63 -4.69
C ILE A 177 2.92 0.56 -5.61
N ASN A 178 3.46 1.69 -6.04
CA ASN A 178 4.61 1.75 -6.94
C ASN A 178 5.84 1.04 -6.36
N ARG A 179 6.10 1.19 -5.06
CA ARG A 179 7.22 0.53 -4.37
C ARG A 179 7.09 -0.99 -4.44
N HIS A 180 5.96 -1.54 -3.98
CA HIS A 180 5.79 -2.99 -3.92
C HIS A 180 5.58 -3.60 -5.31
N TRP A 181 5.07 -2.83 -6.27
CA TRP A 181 5.02 -3.22 -7.67
C TRP A 181 6.42 -3.34 -8.28
N ALA A 182 7.32 -2.41 -7.95
CA ALA A 182 8.72 -2.51 -8.36
C ALA A 182 9.41 -3.73 -7.74
N THR A 183 9.19 -4.02 -6.45
CA THR A 183 9.68 -5.25 -5.82
C THR A 183 9.14 -6.50 -6.51
N LEU A 184 7.84 -6.50 -6.85
CA LEU A 184 7.23 -7.60 -7.60
C LEU A 184 7.73 -7.75 -9.04
N HIS A 185 8.42 -6.79 -9.64
CA HIS A 185 8.95 -6.94 -11.01
C HIS A 185 10.47 -7.12 -11.06
N ASN A 186 11.19 -6.51 -10.13
CA ASN A 186 12.65 -6.41 -10.22
C ASN A 186 13.37 -7.32 -9.22
N ASP A 187 12.77 -7.63 -8.07
CA ASP A 187 13.42 -8.37 -6.99
C ASP A 187 13.08 -9.86 -7.07
N GLN A 188 13.96 -10.75 -6.60
CA GLN A 188 13.68 -12.18 -6.51
C GLN A 188 12.47 -12.46 -5.60
N LEU A 189 11.56 -13.33 -6.03
CA LEU A 189 10.40 -13.72 -5.22
C LEU A 189 10.87 -14.60 -4.05
N THR A 190 10.64 -14.13 -2.83
CA THR A 190 10.86 -14.90 -1.60
C THR A 190 9.53 -15.38 -1.04
N PHE A 191 9.56 -16.45 -0.23
CA PHE A 191 8.36 -16.97 0.44
C PHE A 191 7.62 -15.89 1.23
N ASP A 192 8.34 -15.00 1.91
CA ASP A 192 7.75 -13.90 2.68
C ASP A 192 6.89 -12.96 1.83
N ILE A 193 7.31 -12.70 0.58
CA ILE A 193 6.53 -11.90 -0.38
C ILE A 193 5.25 -12.65 -0.77
N LEU A 194 5.36 -13.94 -1.09
CA LEU A 194 4.22 -14.78 -1.45
C LEU A 194 3.19 -14.82 -0.32
N TRP A 195 3.67 -15.09 0.89
CA TRP A 195 2.89 -15.17 2.11
C TRP A 195 2.22 -13.84 2.45
N ALA A 196 2.93 -12.72 2.29
CA ALA A 196 2.39 -11.39 2.52
C ALA A 196 1.23 -11.06 1.58
N ILE A 197 1.35 -11.39 0.29
CA ILE A 197 0.29 -11.13 -0.71
C ILE A 197 -0.90 -12.06 -0.48
N HIS A 198 -0.67 -13.34 -0.25
CA HIS A 198 -1.72 -14.32 0.05
C HIS A 198 -2.55 -13.91 1.29
N ASN A 199 -1.88 -13.49 2.37
CA ASN A 199 -2.56 -13.12 3.60
C ASN A 199 -3.14 -11.71 3.61
N ALA A 200 -2.74 -10.85 2.68
CA ALA A 200 -3.35 -9.55 2.55
C ALA A 200 -4.81 -9.72 2.09
N ASP A 201 -5.06 -10.53 1.06
CA ASP A 201 -6.38 -10.73 0.46
C ASP A 201 -6.80 -12.20 0.37
N PRO A 202 -7.59 -12.71 1.34
CA PRO A 202 -8.14 -14.06 1.30
C PRO A 202 -9.10 -14.31 0.13
N THR A 203 -9.62 -13.25 -0.51
CA THR A 203 -10.54 -13.36 -1.65
C THR A 203 -9.82 -13.47 -2.99
N HIS A 204 -8.52 -13.19 -3.03
CA HIS A 204 -7.67 -13.23 -4.23
C HIS A 204 -8.16 -12.33 -5.38
N THR A 205 -8.88 -11.27 -5.07
CA THR A 205 -9.38 -10.28 -6.04
C THR A 205 -8.42 -9.09 -6.21
N PHE A 206 -7.48 -8.94 -5.29
CA PHE A 206 -6.52 -7.85 -5.26
C PHE A 206 -5.54 -7.89 -6.44
N SER A 207 -5.23 -6.72 -7.01
CA SER A 207 -4.36 -6.60 -8.19
C SER A 207 -2.97 -7.23 -8.02
N PHE A 208 -2.39 -7.17 -6.81
CA PHE A 208 -1.10 -7.80 -6.49
C PHE A 208 -1.15 -9.32 -6.59
N TRP A 209 -2.28 -9.95 -6.25
CA TRP A 209 -2.46 -11.39 -6.42
C TRP A 209 -2.37 -11.79 -7.89
N THR A 210 -3.11 -11.09 -8.75
CA THR A 210 -3.08 -11.35 -10.20
C THR A 210 -1.70 -11.11 -10.81
N ALA A 211 -1.00 -10.07 -10.37
CA ALA A 211 0.37 -9.78 -10.80
C ALA A 211 1.35 -10.87 -10.38
N LEU A 212 1.24 -11.35 -9.12
CA LEU A 212 2.05 -12.43 -8.59
C LEU A 212 1.85 -13.73 -9.38
N VAL A 213 0.60 -14.15 -9.59
CA VAL A 213 0.26 -15.35 -10.36
C VAL A 213 0.85 -15.27 -11.76
N ARG A 214 0.70 -14.13 -12.45
CA ARG A 214 1.25 -13.93 -13.80
C ARG A 214 2.77 -13.99 -13.81
N ARG A 215 3.42 -13.38 -12.81
CA ARG A 215 4.88 -13.38 -12.70
C ARG A 215 5.41 -14.81 -12.53
N ILE A 216 4.94 -15.55 -11.52
CA ILE A 216 5.39 -16.93 -11.28
C ILE A 216 5.14 -17.80 -12.51
N SER A 217 3.99 -17.62 -13.17
CA SER A 217 3.68 -18.35 -14.39
C SER A 217 4.64 -18.05 -15.55
N ASN A 218 5.08 -16.79 -15.69
CA ASN A 218 6.09 -16.41 -16.68
C ASN A 218 7.46 -17.00 -16.30
N ASP A 219 7.86 -16.87 -15.04
CA ASP A 219 9.13 -17.41 -14.54
C ASP A 219 9.20 -18.93 -14.75
N LYS A 220 8.07 -19.64 -14.56
CA LYS A 220 7.94 -21.09 -14.84
C LYS A 220 8.03 -21.42 -16.34
N LEU A 221 7.50 -20.56 -17.23
CA LEU A 221 7.60 -20.73 -18.69
C LEU A 221 9.00 -20.45 -19.23
N ASP A 222 9.71 -19.52 -18.61
CA ASP A 222 11.03 -19.07 -19.04
C ASP A 222 12.16 -19.88 -18.40
N GLY A 223 11.82 -20.76 -17.45
CA GLY A 223 12.80 -21.59 -16.73
C GLY A 223 13.68 -20.77 -15.79
N THR A 224 13.22 -19.59 -15.38
CA THR A 224 13.93 -18.63 -14.52
C THR A 224 13.47 -18.69 -13.07
N MET A 225 12.56 -19.61 -12.74
CA MET A 225 12.14 -19.82 -11.35
C MET A 225 13.35 -20.14 -10.46
N PRO A 226 13.46 -19.49 -9.28
CA PRO A 226 14.46 -19.85 -8.28
C PRO A 226 14.21 -21.27 -7.76
N ASP A 227 15.24 -21.80 -7.10
CA ASP A 227 15.47 -23.21 -6.74
C ASP A 227 14.23 -24.12 -6.64
N THR A 228 14.34 -25.31 -7.24
CA THR A 228 13.19 -26.24 -7.39
C THR A 228 12.72 -26.84 -6.05
N GLU A 229 13.55 -26.83 -5.01
CA GLU A 229 13.16 -27.23 -3.66
C GLU A 229 12.31 -26.15 -2.96
N ASP A 230 12.71 -24.87 -3.06
CA ASP A 230 11.93 -23.74 -2.56
C ASP A 230 10.57 -23.65 -3.27
N MET A 231 10.52 -24.02 -4.56
CA MET A 231 9.29 -24.09 -5.32
C MET A 231 8.29 -25.08 -4.72
N LYS A 232 8.74 -26.31 -4.45
CA LYS A 232 7.87 -27.35 -3.89
C LYS A 232 7.40 -26.98 -2.49
N ASP A 233 8.25 -26.36 -1.67
CA ASP A 233 7.86 -25.94 -0.32
C ASP A 233 6.71 -24.92 -0.35
N TRP A 234 6.81 -23.88 -1.18
CA TRP A 234 5.73 -22.89 -1.22
C TRP A 234 4.47 -23.43 -1.89
N GLU A 235 4.58 -24.29 -2.91
CA GLU A 235 3.42 -24.92 -3.55
C GLU A 235 2.62 -25.76 -2.54
N MET A 236 3.30 -26.47 -1.64
CA MET A 236 2.63 -27.20 -0.55
C MET A 236 1.99 -26.28 0.48
N ARG A 237 2.66 -25.17 0.83
CA ARG A 237 2.21 -24.24 1.86
C ARG A 237 1.11 -23.29 1.38
N LEU A 238 1.04 -23.04 0.07
CA LEU A 238 0.11 -22.12 -0.58
C LEU A 238 -0.60 -22.81 -1.76
N PRO A 239 -1.42 -23.84 -1.51
CA PRO A 239 -2.04 -24.65 -2.56
C PRO A 239 -2.98 -23.84 -3.46
N GLN A 240 -3.61 -22.79 -2.93
CA GLN A 240 -4.46 -21.89 -3.72
C GLN A 240 -3.66 -21.06 -4.73
N LEU A 241 -2.47 -20.59 -4.33
CA LEU A 241 -1.56 -19.88 -5.23
C LEU A 241 -1.03 -20.84 -6.31
N ALA A 242 -0.63 -22.05 -5.91
CA ALA A 242 -0.16 -23.08 -6.84
C ALA A 242 -1.21 -23.41 -7.91
N ALA A 243 -2.46 -23.63 -7.49
CA ALA A 243 -3.57 -23.88 -8.40
C ALA A 243 -3.82 -22.70 -9.38
N ALA A 244 -3.75 -21.46 -8.89
CA ALA A 244 -3.92 -20.27 -9.71
C ALA A 244 -2.77 -20.09 -10.73
N VAL A 245 -1.54 -20.37 -10.31
CA VAL A 245 -0.36 -20.38 -11.18
C VAL A 245 -0.50 -21.43 -12.26
N ASP A 246 -0.86 -22.67 -11.92
CA ASP A 246 -1.02 -23.74 -12.90
C ASP A 246 -2.14 -23.47 -13.91
N ALA A 247 -3.25 -22.89 -13.46
CA ALA A 247 -4.35 -22.47 -14.33
C ALA A 247 -3.91 -21.40 -15.34
N ASN A 248 -2.97 -20.52 -14.97
CA ASN A 248 -2.42 -19.51 -15.87
C ASN A 248 -1.29 -20.06 -16.76
N TYR A 249 -0.45 -20.94 -16.22
CA TYR A 249 0.71 -21.55 -16.88
C TYR A 249 0.33 -22.50 -18.00
N LYS A 250 -0.54 -23.49 -17.74
CA LYS A 250 -0.90 -24.57 -18.69
C LYS A 250 -1.30 -24.06 -20.09
N PRO A 251 -2.28 -23.16 -20.24
CA PRO A 251 -2.69 -22.69 -21.57
C PRO A 251 -1.60 -21.87 -22.27
N ARG A 252 -0.66 -21.29 -21.53
CA ARG A 252 0.45 -20.51 -22.09
C ARG A 252 1.59 -21.42 -22.53
N ALA A 253 1.86 -22.49 -21.77
CA ALA A 253 2.83 -23.53 -22.13
C ALA A 253 2.42 -24.25 -23.42
N GLU A 254 1.14 -24.64 -23.52
CA GLU A 254 0.58 -25.26 -24.74
C GLU A 254 0.73 -24.35 -25.97
N LYS A 255 0.43 -23.05 -25.82
CA LYS A 255 0.60 -22.05 -26.89
C LYS A 255 2.07 -21.88 -27.29
N LYS A 256 2.99 -21.84 -26.32
CA LYS A 256 4.43 -21.73 -26.57
C LYS A 256 4.94 -22.95 -27.33
N ALA A 257 4.62 -24.16 -26.87
CA ALA A 257 4.99 -25.41 -27.53
C ALA A 257 4.41 -25.51 -28.96
N ALA A 258 3.14 -25.14 -29.16
CA ALA A 258 2.52 -25.12 -30.49
C ALA A 258 3.17 -24.10 -31.42
N TRP A 259 3.59 -22.95 -30.91
CA TRP A 259 4.32 -21.94 -31.69
C TRP A 259 5.72 -22.43 -32.07
N GLU A 260 6.47 -23.00 -31.13
CA GLU A 260 7.81 -23.56 -31.36
C GLU A 260 7.77 -24.70 -32.39
N ALA A 261 6.81 -25.62 -32.28
CA ALA A 261 6.61 -26.70 -33.26
C ALA A 261 6.33 -26.15 -34.68
N ARG A 262 5.54 -25.07 -34.78
CA ARG A 262 5.28 -24.41 -36.07
C ARG A 262 6.53 -23.75 -36.64
N GLN A 263 7.37 -23.13 -35.80
CA GLN A 263 8.63 -22.53 -36.25
C GLN A 263 9.63 -23.61 -36.70
N ALA A 264 9.78 -24.68 -35.93
CA ALA A 264 10.62 -25.81 -36.29
C ALA A 264 10.19 -26.44 -37.63
N ALA A 265 8.89 -26.65 -37.83
CA ALA A 265 8.36 -27.16 -39.11
C ALA A 265 8.60 -26.20 -40.29
N LYS A 266 8.56 -24.88 -40.08
CA LYS A 266 8.90 -23.90 -41.11
C LYS A 266 10.38 -23.95 -41.47
N LEU A 267 11.27 -23.99 -40.47
CA LEU A 267 12.72 -24.07 -40.67
C LEU A 267 13.12 -25.37 -41.38
N ALA A 268 12.54 -26.51 -40.99
CA ALA A 268 12.77 -27.80 -41.66
C ALA A 268 12.34 -27.78 -43.14
N LYS A 269 11.19 -27.15 -43.46
CA LYS A 269 10.74 -26.98 -44.85
C LYS A 269 11.64 -26.05 -45.65
N GLN A 270 12.22 -25.03 -45.02
CA GLN A 270 13.18 -24.14 -45.69
C GLN A 270 14.49 -24.87 -45.99
N ALA A 271 15.02 -25.63 -45.02
CA ALA A 271 16.24 -26.42 -45.18
C ALA A 271 16.12 -27.47 -46.30
N TYR A 272 14.96 -28.15 -46.40
CA TYR A 272 14.70 -29.10 -47.49
C TYR A 272 14.63 -28.45 -48.87
N LYS A 273 14.16 -27.20 -48.98
CA LYS A 273 14.10 -26.49 -50.26
C LYS A 273 15.46 -25.96 -50.73
N SER A 274 16.43 -25.85 -49.83
CA SER A 274 17.79 -25.39 -50.14
C SER A 274 18.77 -26.50 -50.51
N THR A 275 18.38 -27.76 -50.34
CA THR A 275 19.11 -28.95 -50.81
C THR A 275 18.58 -29.40 -52.16
#